data_AF-V9IJD3-F1
#
_entry.id   AF-V9IJD3-F1
#
_cell.length_a   1.000
_cell.length_b   1.000
_cell.length_c   1.000
_cell.angle_alpha   90.00
_cell.angle_beta   90.00
_cell.angle_gamma   90.00
#
_symmetry.space_group_name_H-M   'P 1'
#
loop_
_entity.id
_entity.type
_entity.pdbx_description
1 polymer ?
#
loop_
_entity_poly.entity_id
_entity_poly.type
_entity_poly.pdbx_seq_one_letter_code
_entity_poly.pdbx_strand_id
1 'polypeptide(L)'
;MARSDKLQATSEQVEHIDVPLQNGGTKTQEENPDPNYEYELLVWPARAGWIRKTAWIMTWPIHLIFMCTIPDCEKPRFKNWFPITFLMCIIWIGSLSYVVAWMITIIGDTLKIPDSVMGITFLAAGTSVPEAVSSVIVAKQGHGSMGISNSIGSNTFDILLCLGLPWLIKSSFSPTQPGKHYISINSGGLEYSAISLLSTLMLLYIAFASNKFQLDRKVGRACLCMYAVFLILASLIELNVFFRVNLPTCQRTVK
;
A
#
# COMPACT_ATOMS: atom_id res chain seq x y z
N MET A 1 -57.61 -5.27 -13.91
CA MET A 1 -57.16 -3.89 -14.22
C MET A 1 -57.06 -3.16 -12.89
N ALA A 2 -55.92 -2.50 -12.60
CA ALA A 2 -55.52 -1.87 -11.33
C ALA A 2 -54.77 -2.74 -10.29
N ARG A 3 -53.51 -3.12 -10.60
CA ARG A 3 -52.46 -3.39 -9.59
C ARG A 3 -51.05 -3.31 -10.20
N SER A 4 -50.74 -2.19 -10.84
CA SER A 4 -49.38 -1.76 -11.23
C SER A 4 -49.48 -0.26 -11.34
N ASP A 5 -48.94 0.51 -10.38
CA ASP A 5 -48.67 1.96 -10.52
C ASP A 5 -48.08 2.61 -9.24
N LYS A 6 -47.35 1.88 -8.38
CA LYS A 6 -46.61 2.49 -7.24
C LYS A 6 -45.23 1.89 -7.00
N LEU A 7 -44.47 1.64 -8.06
CA LEU A 7 -43.05 1.27 -7.95
C LEU A 7 -42.26 1.87 -9.11
N GLN A 8 -42.36 3.18 -9.28
CA GLN A 8 -41.53 3.98 -10.17
C GLN A 8 -41.57 5.42 -9.68
N ALA A 9 -40.58 5.82 -8.87
CA ALA A 9 -40.09 7.19 -8.67
C ALA A 9 -39.42 7.31 -7.30
N THR A 10 -38.12 7.03 -7.24
CA THR A 10 -37.15 7.92 -6.57
C THR A 10 -35.84 7.72 -7.32
N SER A 11 -35.57 8.65 -8.23
CA SER A 11 -34.40 8.74 -9.07
C SER A 11 -33.14 8.88 -8.22
N GLU A 12 -32.18 7.98 -8.42
CA GLU A 12 -30.79 8.13 -7.97
C GLU A 12 -30.19 9.38 -8.63
N GLN A 13 -29.72 10.33 -7.81
CA GLN A 13 -28.91 11.44 -8.27
C GLN A 13 -27.46 10.94 -8.34
N VAL A 14 -27.06 10.49 -9.52
CA VAL A 14 -25.68 10.16 -9.89
C VAL A 14 -24.85 11.44 -9.79
N GLU A 15 -23.87 11.46 -8.89
CA GLU A 15 -22.92 12.57 -8.78
C GLU A 15 -21.84 12.40 -9.87
N HIS A 16 -21.97 13.16 -10.95
CA HIS A 16 -21.03 13.19 -12.07
C HIS A 16 -19.71 13.84 -11.62
N ILE A 17 -18.65 13.04 -11.47
CA ILE A 17 -17.29 13.57 -11.34
C ILE A 17 -16.69 13.69 -12.74
N ASP A 18 -16.69 14.92 -13.27
CA ASP A 18 -16.06 15.23 -14.56
C ASP A 18 -14.53 15.23 -14.42
N VAL A 19 -13.87 14.16 -14.86
CA VAL A 19 -12.41 14.12 -14.99
C VAL A 19 -12.02 14.58 -16.40
N PRO A 20 -11.29 15.69 -16.57
CA PRO A 20 -10.95 16.18 -17.90
C PRO A 20 -9.92 15.27 -18.58
N LEU A 21 -10.30 14.65 -19.70
CA LEU A 21 -9.41 13.93 -20.62
C LEU A 21 -8.81 14.92 -21.63
N GLN A 22 -7.49 14.86 -21.83
CA GLN A 22 -6.73 15.75 -22.73
C GLN A 22 -7.01 15.54 -24.24
N ASN A 23 -8.00 14.71 -24.60
CA ASN A 23 -8.47 14.53 -25.97
C ASN A 23 -10.00 14.39 -25.98
N GLY A 24 -10.71 15.51 -25.82
CA GLY A 24 -12.02 15.84 -26.43
C GLY A 24 -13.14 14.81 -26.52
N GLY A 25 -13.11 13.73 -25.74
CA GLY A 25 -14.08 12.65 -25.77
C GLY A 25 -14.47 12.25 -24.36
N THR A 26 -15.72 12.53 -24.01
CA THR A 26 -16.33 12.12 -22.75
C THR A 26 -16.56 10.61 -22.80
N LYS A 27 -15.74 9.84 -22.09
CA LYS A 27 -16.13 8.48 -21.69
C LYS A 27 -16.62 8.59 -20.26
N THR A 28 -17.92 8.43 -20.09
CA THR A 28 -18.54 8.19 -18.78
C THR A 28 -17.93 6.91 -18.22
N GLN A 29 -16.98 7.03 -17.30
CA GLN A 29 -16.58 5.91 -16.47
C GLN A 29 -17.68 5.75 -15.42
N GLU A 30 -18.59 4.82 -15.66
CA GLU A 30 -19.38 4.23 -14.59
C GLU A 30 -18.42 3.38 -13.74
N GLU A 31 -17.67 4.02 -12.85
CA GLU A 31 -17.27 3.34 -11.61
C GLU A 31 -18.53 3.31 -10.76
N ASN A 32 -19.37 2.31 -11.02
CA ASN A 32 -20.43 1.92 -10.11
C ASN A 32 -19.77 0.88 -9.20
N PRO A 33 -19.19 1.27 -8.05
CA PRO A 33 -18.88 0.28 -7.03
C PRO A 33 -20.25 -0.25 -6.61
N ASP A 34 -20.62 -1.41 -7.16
CA ASP A 34 -21.88 -2.09 -6.91
C ASP A 34 -22.19 -1.96 -5.41
N PRO A 35 -23.26 -1.30 -4.93
CA PRO A 35 -23.49 -1.11 -3.49
C PRO A 35 -23.63 -2.45 -2.74
N ASN A 36 -24.24 -3.45 -3.38
CA ASN A 36 -23.54 -4.58 -3.98
C ASN A 36 -22.47 -5.38 -3.17
N TYR A 37 -21.21 -4.94 -3.33
CA TYR A 37 -20.01 -5.70 -3.00
C TYR A 37 -19.83 -5.89 -1.49
N GLU A 38 -20.25 -4.89 -0.70
CA GLU A 38 -20.05 -4.90 0.74
C GLU A 38 -20.98 -5.92 1.42
N TYR A 39 -22.17 -6.14 0.86
CA TYR A 39 -23.04 -7.23 1.31
C TYR A 39 -22.69 -8.58 0.70
N GLU A 40 -22.14 -8.65 -0.52
CA GLU A 40 -21.73 -9.93 -1.11
C GLU A 40 -20.60 -10.58 -0.29
N LEU A 41 -19.76 -9.75 0.35
CA LEU A 41 -18.73 -10.22 1.28
C LEU A 41 -19.32 -10.71 2.61
N LEU A 42 -20.48 -10.19 3.05
CA LEU A 42 -21.18 -10.61 4.27
C LEU A 42 -22.08 -11.84 4.06
N VAL A 43 -22.45 -12.15 2.82
CA VAL A 43 -23.28 -13.30 2.47
C VAL A 43 -22.43 -14.57 2.44
N TRP A 44 -22.82 -15.56 3.23
CA TRP A 44 -22.13 -16.85 3.30
C TRP A 44 -21.99 -17.50 1.92
N PRO A 45 -20.76 -17.79 1.44
CA PRO A 45 -20.55 -18.36 0.12
C PRO A 45 -20.85 -19.87 0.11
N ALA A 46 -22.14 -20.23 0.06
CA ALA A 46 -22.61 -21.62 0.14
C ALA A 46 -22.05 -22.52 -0.98
N ARG A 47 -21.92 -21.98 -2.20
CA ARG A 47 -21.48 -22.70 -3.42
C ARG A 47 -19.99 -22.59 -3.74
N ALA A 48 -19.19 -21.95 -2.88
CA ALA A 48 -17.76 -21.76 -3.14
C ALA A 48 -16.88 -22.90 -2.60
N GLY A 49 -15.68 -23.04 -3.17
CA GLY A 49 -14.66 -23.98 -2.69
C GLY A 49 -14.22 -23.69 -1.25
N TRP A 50 -13.59 -24.69 -0.62
CA TRP A 50 -13.19 -24.64 0.80
C TRP A 50 -12.33 -23.42 1.14
N ILE A 51 -11.41 -23.04 0.24
CA ILE A 51 -10.52 -21.87 0.40
C ILE A 51 -11.32 -20.57 0.59
N ARG A 52 -12.43 -20.40 -0.14
CA ARG A 52 -13.26 -19.19 -0.05
C ARG A 52 -14.09 -19.18 1.24
N LYS A 53 -14.50 -20.36 1.73
CA LYS A 53 -15.21 -20.50 3.02
C LYS A 53 -14.30 -20.20 4.20
N THR A 54 -13.06 -20.71 4.18
CA THR A 54 -12.08 -20.44 5.24
C THR A 54 -11.62 -18.99 5.24
N ALA A 55 -11.42 -18.39 4.05
CA ALA A 55 -11.11 -16.97 3.94
C ALA A 55 -12.26 -16.10 4.49
N TRP A 56 -13.51 -16.41 4.14
CA TRP A 56 -14.68 -15.71 4.68
C TRP A 56 -14.75 -15.76 6.21
N ILE A 57 -14.53 -16.92 6.81
CA ILE A 57 -14.49 -17.09 8.28
C ILE A 57 -13.40 -16.23 8.93
N MET A 58 -12.24 -16.10 8.30
CA MET A 58 -11.14 -15.28 8.80
C MET A 58 -11.44 -13.79 8.69
N THR A 59 -12.01 -13.33 7.57
CA THR A 59 -12.26 -11.90 7.33
C THR A 59 -13.51 -11.38 8.05
N TRP A 60 -14.50 -12.25 8.33
CA TRP A 60 -15.75 -11.88 8.99
C TRP A 60 -15.59 -11.12 10.33
N PRO A 61 -14.77 -11.55 11.31
CA PRO A 61 -14.60 -10.81 12.56
C PRO A 61 -13.98 -9.42 12.35
N ILE A 62 -13.06 -9.30 11.38
CA ILE A 62 -12.41 -8.02 11.04
C ILE A 62 -13.44 -7.06 10.44
N HIS A 63 -14.28 -7.55 9.51
CA HIS A 63 -15.37 -6.74 8.94
C HIS A 63 -16.41 -6.33 9.97
N LEU A 64 -16.76 -7.21 10.92
CA LEU A 64 -17.70 -6.87 11.98
C LEU A 64 -17.16 -5.74 12.87
N ILE A 65 -15.87 -5.77 13.19
CA ILE A 65 -15.20 -4.69 13.93
C ILE A 65 -15.23 -3.38 13.13
N PHE A 66 -14.93 -3.42 11.83
CA PHE A 66 -14.95 -2.23 10.98
C PHE A 66 -16.36 -1.68 10.78
N MET A 67 -17.36 -2.53 10.54
CA MET A 67 -18.76 -2.13 10.42
C MET A 67 -19.30 -1.52 11.72
N CYS A 68 -18.84 -2.00 12.88
CA CYS A 68 -19.22 -1.43 14.16
C CYS A 68 -18.53 -0.09 14.45
N THR A 69 -17.34 0.14 13.91
CA THR A 69 -16.49 1.29 14.28
C THR A 69 -16.51 2.41 13.24
N ILE A 70 -16.75 2.10 11.97
CA ILE A 70 -16.77 3.06 10.86
C ILE A 70 -18.25 3.32 10.51
N PRO A 71 -18.75 4.54 10.72
CA PRO A 71 -20.09 4.90 10.26
C PRO A 71 -20.19 4.74 8.74
N ASP A 72 -21.29 4.21 8.25
CA ASP A 72 -21.55 4.09 6.82
C ASP A 72 -22.22 5.38 6.31
N CYS A 73 -21.48 6.16 5.51
CA CYS A 73 -21.95 7.42 4.92
C CYS A 73 -22.83 7.24 3.67
N GLU A 74 -22.92 6.02 3.13
CA GLU A 74 -23.74 5.72 1.97
C GLU A 74 -25.24 5.75 2.35
N LYS A 75 -25.54 5.44 3.61
CA LYS A 75 -26.90 5.54 4.15
C LYS A 75 -27.33 7.02 4.26
N PRO A 76 -28.53 7.39 3.77
CA PRO A 76 -29.01 8.78 3.76
C PRO A 76 -29.12 9.42 5.16
N ARG A 77 -29.16 8.59 6.22
CA ARG A 77 -29.19 9.03 7.63
C ARG A 77 -27.85 9.56 8.15
N PHE A 78 -26.73 9.19 7.52
CA PHE A 78 -25.36 9.48 7.98
C PHE A 78 -24.52 10.26 6.96
N LYS A 79 -25.15 10.85 5.93
CA LYS A 79 -24.46 11.64 4.88
C LYS A 79 -23.55 12.75 5.46
N ASN A 80 -23.96 13.38 6.56
CA ASN A 80 -23.20 14.47 7.20
C ASN A 80 -22.06 13.98 8.11
N TRP A 81 -21.89 12.67 8.31
CA TRP A 81 -20.88 12.09 9.21
C TRP A 81 -19.56 11.77 8.50
N PHE A 82 -19.41 12.19 7.24
CA PHE A 82 -18.19 12.03 6.44
C PHE A 82 -16.87 12.42 7.16
N PRO A 83 -16.76 13.54 7.89
CA PRO A 83 -15.51 13.86 8.58
C PRO A 83 -15.19 12.86 9.71
N ILE A 84 -16.21 12.28 10.35
CA ILE A 84 -16.04 11.29 11.42
C ILE A 84 -15.59 9.96 10.84
N THR A 85 -16.19 9.52 9.72
CA THR A 85 -15.78 8.29 9.04
C THR A 85 -14.35 8.39 8.55
N PHE A 86 -14.00 9.52 7.93
CA PHE A 86 -12.63 9.79 7.49
C PHE A 86 -11.62 9.75 8.65
N LEU A 87 -11.93 10.40 9.78
CA LEU A 87 -11.07 10.37 10.96
C LEU A 87 -10.92 8.96 11.54
N MET A 88 -12.01 8.19 11.62
CA MET A 88 -11.98 6.81 12.09
C MET A 88 -11.13 5.91 11.18
N CYS A 89 -11.22 6.08 9.86
CA CYS A 89 -10.35 5.38 8.90
C CYS A 89 -8.87 5.69 9.14
N ILE A 90 -8.52 6.97 9.37
CA ILE A 90 -7.13 7.37 9.67
C ILE A 90 -6.64 6.69 10.96
N ILE A 91 -7.45 6.68 12.02
CA ILE A 91 -7.12 6.05 13.29
C ILE A 91 -6.90 4.54 13.11
N TRP A 92 -7.77 3.88 12.36
CA TRP A 92 -7.62 2.45 12.06
C TRP A 92 -6.37 2.16 11.26
N ILE A 93 -6.14 2.86 10.15
CA ILE A 93 -4.94 2.68 9.31
C ILE A 93 -3.67 2.88 10.15
N GLY A 94 -3.63 3.91 11.00
CA GLY A 94 -2.51 4.14 11.92
C GLY A 94 -2.33 3.02 12.95
N SER A 95 -3.42 2.55 13.56
CA SER A 95 -3.39 1.47 14.55
C SER A 95 -2.96 0.14 13.94
N LEU A 96 -3.50 -0.24 12.78
CA LEU A 96 -3.11 -1.43 12.04
C LEU A 96 -1.65 -1.36 11.59
N SER A 97 -1.19 -0.20 11.11
CA SER A 97 0.20 0.02 10.74
C SER A 97 1.16 -0.19 11.92
N TYR A 98 0.80 0.33 13.10
CA TYR A 98 1.57 0.10 14.33
C TYR A 98 1.62 -1.39 14.71
N VAL A 99 0.49 -2.09 14.67
CA VAL A 99 0.43 -3.53 14.97
C VAL A 99 1.28 -4.34 13.98
N VAL A 100 1.22 -4.03 12.69
CA VAL A 100 2.05 -4.68 11.67
C VAL A 100 3.54 -4.45 11.93
N ALA A 101 3.95 -3.20 12.18
CA ALA A 101 5.33 -2.88 12.49
C ALA A 101 5.81 -3.62 13.75
N TRP A 102 4.99 -3.66 14.79
CA TRP A 102 5.32 -4.36 16.04
C TRP A 102 5.40 -5.88 15.87
N MET A 103 4.47 -6.49 15.14
CA MET A 103 4.52 -7.94 14.87
C MET A 103 5.74 -8.33 14.04
N ILE A 104 6.09 -7.52 13.04
CA ILE A 104 7.25 -7.76 12.19
C ILE A 104 8.56 -7.71 13.00
N THR A 105 8.71 -6.77 13.94
CA THR A 105 9.92 -6.71 14.79
C THR A 105 10.00 -7.90 15.74
N ILE A 106 8.90 -8.32 16.36
CA ILE A 106 8.87 -9.51 17.23
C ILE A 106 9.23 -10.79 16.45
N ILE A 107 8.70 -10.94 15.23
CA ILE A 107 9.02 -12.07 14.36
C ILE A 107 10.49 -12.01 13.92
N GLY A 108 10.98 -10.83 13.54
CA GLY A 108 12.39 -10.60 13.18
C GLY A 108 13.34 -11.02 14.28
N ASP A 109 13.06 -10.61 15.52
CA ASP A 109 13.84 -11.00 16.70
C ASP A 109 13.79 -12.50 16.98
N THR A 110 12.64 -13.13 16.83
CA THR A 110 12.48 -14.58 17.01
C THR A 110 13.27 -15.37 15.97
N LEU A 111 13.27 -14.91 14.71
CA LEU A 111 13.99 -15.53 13.60
C LEU A 111 15.47 -15.10 13.51
N LYS A 112 15.94 -14.21 14.40
CA LYS A 112 17.28 -13.59 14.37
C LYS A 112 17.60 -12.85 13.07
N ILE A 113 16.57 -12.35 12.38
CA ILE A 113 16.70 -11.53 11.17
C ILE A 113 16.75 -10.05 11.60
N PRO A 114 17.65 -9.22 11.05
CA PRO A 114 17.70 -7.79 11.38
C PRO A 114 16.44 -7.05 10.92
N ASP A 115 15.98 -6.08 11.73
CA ASP A 115 14.78 -5.29 11.47
C ASP A 115 14.82 -4.59 10.10
N SER A 116 16.01 -4.16 9.66
CA SER A 116 16.20 -3.55 8.33
C SER A 116 15.77 -4.48 7.20
N VAL A 117 16.12 -5.77 7.26
CA VAL A 117 15.72 -6.76 6.24
C VAL A 117 14.22 -6.98 6.29
N MET A 118 13.65 -7.10 7.49
CA MET A 118 12.21 -7.27 7.66
C MET A 118 11.42 -6.07 7.12
N GLY A 119 11.96 -4.85 7.27
CA GLY A 119 11.40 -3.62 6.72
C GLY A 119 11.43 -3.57 5.19
N ILE A 120 12.59 -3.78 4.57
CA ILE A 120 12.74 -3.70 3.10
C ILE A 120 12.07 -4.85 2.34
N THR A 121 11.71 -5.95 3.04
CA THR A 121 11.06 -7.12 2.43
C THR A 121 9.59 -7.23 2.82
N PHE A 122 9.29 -7.59 4.07
CA PHE A 122 7.94 -7.92 4.50
C PHE A 122 7.06 -6.68 4.63
N LEU A 123 7.57 -5.62 5.27
CA LEU A 123 6.79 -4.39 5.42
C LEU A 123 6.56 -3.71 4.06
N ALA A 124 7.62 -3.60 3.25
CA ALA A 124 7.54 -3.05 1.89
C ALA A 124 6.60 -3.87 0.97
N ALA A 125 6.67 -5.20 1.02
CA ALA A 125 5.74 -6.04 0.24
C ALA A 125 4.29 -5.88 0.73
N GLY A 126 4.08 -5.74 2.04
CA GLY A 126 2.76 -5.56 2.63
C GLY A 126 2.04 -4.30 2.15
N THR A 127 2.76 -3.20 1.94
CA THR A 127 2.19 -1.95 1.43
C THR A 127 2.05 -1.95 -0.09
N SER A 128 3.03 -2.46 -0.84
CA SER A 128 3.01 -2.40 -2.31
C SER A 128 2.10 -3.44 -2.98
N VAL A 129 1.77 -4.56 -2.33
CA VAL A 129 0.89 -5.58 -2.93
C VAL A 129 -0.52 -5.05 -3.20
N PRO A 130 -1.23 -4.43 -2.25
CA PRO A 130 -2.54 -3.81 -2.51
C PRO A 130 -2.51 -2.76 -3.62
N GLU A 131 -1.48 -1.92 -3.65
CA GLU A 131 -1.31 -0.90 -4.69
C GLU A 131 -1.07 -1.50 -6.07
N ALA A 132 -0.26 -2.56 -6.16
CA ALA A 132 -0.03 -3.30 -7.38
C ALA A 132 -1.33 -3.95 -7.89
N VAL A 133 -2.14 -4.53 -7.00
CA VAL A 133 -3.45 -5.11 -7.35
C VAL A 133 -4.37 -4.03 -7.93
N SER A 134 -4.51 -2.89 -7.25
CA SER A 134 -5.32 -1.76 -7.74
C SER A 134 -4.85 -1.28 -9.12
N SER A 135 -3.54 -1.09 -9.29
CA SER A 135 -2.95 -0.62 -10.55
C SER A 135 -3.15 -1.62 -11.70
N VAL A 136 -3.12 -2.93 -11.41
CA VAL A 136 -3.41 -4.00 -12.38
C VAL A 136 -4.88 -4.02 -12.77
N ILE A 137 -5.80 -3.79 -11.84
CA ILE A 137 -7.24 -3.72 -12.12
C ILE A 137 -7.53 -2.57 -13.09
N VAL A 138 -7.03 -1.37 -12.79
CA VAL A 138 -7.20 -0.17 -13.63
C VAL A 138 -6.53 -0.36 -15.01
N ALA A 139 -5.35 -0.97 -15.06
CA ALA A 139 -4.69 -1.28 -16.32
C ALA A 139 -5.50 -2.28 -17.17
N LYS A 140 -6.13 -3.28 -16.56
CA LYS A 140 -7.01 -4.25 -17.25
C LYS A 140 -8.28 -3.61 -17.80
N GLN A 141 -8.76 -2.54 -17.18
CA GLN A 141 -9.90 -1.75 -17.67
C GLN A 141 -9.54 -0.84 -18.85
N GLY A 142 -8.29 -0.88 -19.33
CA GLY A 142 -7.82 -0.06 -20.46
C GLY A 142 -7.23 1.29 -20.05
N HIS A 143 -7.14 1.57 -18.75
CA HIS A 143 -6.58 2.82 -18.20
C HIS A 143 -5.12 2.62 -17.75
N GLY A 144 -4.29 2.07 -18.63
CA GLY A 144 -2.87 1.77 -18.33
C GLY A 144 -2.05 2.99 -17.92
N SER A 145 -2.32 4.16 -18.51
CA SER A 145 -1.66 5.42 -18.13
C SER A 145 -1.96 5.82 -16.68
N MET A 146 -3.18 5.57 -16.20
CA MET A 146 -3.60 5.83 -14.83
C MET A 146 -2.92 4.88 -13.83
N GLY A 147 -2.75 3.61 -14.20
CA GLY A 147 -1.99 2.65 -13.40
C GLY A 147 -0.51 3.04 -13.24
N ILE A 148 0.10 3.56 -14.31
CA ILE A 148 1.49 4.06 -14.28
C ILE A 148 1.60 5.31 -13.42
N SER A 149 0.68 6.28 -13.57
CA SER A 149 0.70 7.50 -12.76
C SER A 149 0.49 7.22 -11.28
N ASN A 150 -0.38 6.27 -10.93
CA ASN A 150 -0.57 5.85 -9.54
C ASN A 150 0.71 5.26 -8.94
N SER A 151 1.38 4.36 -9.68
CA SER A 151 2.62 3.71 -9.24
C SER A 151 3.77 4.72 -9.04
N ILE A 152 3.91 5.70 -9.94
CA ILE A 152 4.95 6.73 -9.83
C ILE A 152 4.61 7.74 -8.72
N GLY A 153 3.34 8.12 -8.63
CA GLY A 153 2.84 9.09 -7.65
C GLY A 153 2.99 8.59 -6.21
N SER A 154 2.58 7.35 -5.94
CA SER A 154 2.65 6.77 -4.58
C SER A 154 4.09 6.69 -4.06
N ASN A 155 5.03 6.17 -4.87
CA ASN A 155 6.45 6.13 -4.51
C ASN A 155 7.03 7.53 -4.25
N THR A 156 6.62 8.53 -5.03
CA THR A 156 7.07 9.91 -4.86
C THR A 156 6.51 10.51 -3.56
N PHE A 157 5.23 10.24 -3.27
CA PHE A 157 4.57 10.64 -2.03
C PHE A 157 5.25 10.00 -0.81
N ASP A 158 5.57 8.71 -0.85
CA ASP A 158 6.23 8.01 0.24
C ASP A 158 7.62 8.56 0.55
N ILE A 159 8.41 8.85 -0.48
CA ILE A 159 9.76 9.39 -0.28
C ILE A 159 9.70 10.81 0.29
N LEU A 160 8.79 11.66 -0.20
CA LEU A 160 8.72 13.05 0.23
C LEU A 160 8.01 13.23 1.57
N LEU A 161 6.85 12.62 1.75
CA LEU A 161 6.00 12.80 2.92
C LEU A 161 6.22 11.70 3.96
N CYS A 162 6.19 10.42 3.58
CA CYS A 162 6.30 9.33 4.56
C CYS A 162 7.70 9.21 5.17
N LEU A 163 8.78 9.50 4.43
CA LEU A 163 10.14 9.58 4.99
C LEU A 163 10.48 10.98 5.52
N GLY A 164 10.15 12.04 4.77
CA GLY A 164 10.53 13.41 5.10
C GLY A 164 9.84 13.95 6.35
N LEU A 165 8.52 13.73 6.50
CA LEU A 165 7.74 14.30 7.59
C LEU A 165 8.12 13.71 8.96
N PRO A 166 8.22 12.39 9.17
CA PRO A 166 8.65 11.84 10.45
C PRO A 166 10.08 12.28 10.84
N TRP A 167 10.96 12.42 9.86
CA TRP A 167 12.33 12.88 10.10
C TRP A 167 12.37 14.35 10.53
N LEU A 168 11.56 15.19 9.89
CA LEU A 168 11.39 16.60 10.27
C LEU A 168 10.79 16.74 11.68
N ILE A 169 9.71 16.00 11.97
CA ILE A 169 9.07 15.99 13.29
C ILE A 169 10.08 15.54 14.36
N LYS A 170 10.82 14.47 14.12
CA LYS A 170 11.83 13.98 15.07
C LYS A 170 12.94 15.01 15.28
N SER A 171 13.46 15.62 14.22
CA SER A 171 14.50 16.64 14.32
C SER A 171 14.04 17.90 15.09
N SER A 172 12.77 18.27 14.91
CA SER A 172 12.20 19.49 15.51
C SER A 172 11.75 19.31 16.95
N PHE A 173 11.11 18.19 17.30
CA PHE A 173 10.49 17.98 18.62
C PHE A 173 11.29 17.07 19.57
N SER A 174 12.09 16.14 19.04
CA SER A 174 12.83 15.16 19.85
C SER A 174 14.19 14.80 19.22
N PRO A 175 15.14 15.77 19.20
CA PRO A 175 16.46 15.52 18.63
C PRO A 175 17.19 14.44 19.45
N THR A 176 17.85 13.51 18.75
CA THR A 176 18.60 12.39 19.34
C THR A 176 19.72 12.85 20.29
N GLN A 177 20.24 14.08 20.11
CA GLN A 177 21.21 14.72 21.00
C GLN A 177 20.68 16.10 21.42
N PRO A 178 20.55 16.38 22.73
CA PRO A 178 20.19 17.72 23.20
C PRO A 178 21.18 18.76 22.65
N GLY A 179 20.67 19.78 21.95
CA GLY A 179 21.49 20.85 21.35
C GLY A 179 22.03 20.59 19.94
N LYS A 180 21.68 19.45 19.31
CA LYS A 180 22.06 19.14 17.92
C LYS A 180 20.83 18.67 17.13
N HIS A 181 20.38 19.50 16.19
CA HIS A 181 19.23 19.23 15.32
C HIS A 181 19.57 18.29 14.14
N TYR A 182 20.38 17.25 14.38
CA TYR A 182 20.64 16.21 13.38
C TYR A 182 20.47 14.82 14.00
N ILE A 183 19.86 13.92 13.23
CA ILE A 183 19.71 12.52 13.61
C ILE A 183 20.98 11.80 13.15
N SER A 184 21.79 11.30 14.08
CA SER A 184 22.95 10.45 13.76
C SER A 184 22.46 9.10 13.22
N ILE A 185 22.61 8.88 11.92
CA ILE A 185 22.31 7.61 11.27
C ILE A 185 23.49 6.67 11.50
N ASN A 186 23.25 5.60 12.25
CA ASN A 186 24.28 4.63 12.62
C ASN A 186 24.28 3.45 11.65
N SER A 187 24.78 3.64 10.42
CA SER A 187 25.11 2.53 9.50
C SER A 187 25.80 3.00 8.21
N GLY A 188 26.96 2.43 7.90
CA GLY A 188 27.49 2.42 6.52
C GLY A 188 26.56 1.68 5.54
N GLY A 189 25.64 0.84 6.05
CA GLY A 189 24.58 0.21 5.28
C GLY A 189 23.64 1.17 4.54
N LEU A 190 23.45 2.40 5.05
CA LEU A 190 22.60 3.39 4.37
C LEU A 190 23.25 3.90 3.08
N GLU A 191 24.58 4.07 3.08
CA GLU A 191 25.34 4.46 1.89
C GLU A 191 25.25 3.36 0.83
N TYR A 192 25.48 2.10 1.20
CA TYR A 192 25.35 0.97 0.28
C TYR A 192 23.92 0.79 -0.24
N SER A 193 22.92 0.98 0.62
CA SER A 193 21.50 0.93 0.22
C SER A 193 21.15 2.06 -0.74
N ALA A 194 21.66 3.27 -0.52
CA ALA A 194 21.45 4.41 -1.42
C ALA A 194 22.12 4.18 -2.79
N ILE A 195 23.36 3.67 -2.81
CA ILE A 195 24.05 3.30 -4.05
C ILE A 195 23.29 2.20 -4.80
N SER A 196 22.81 1.17 -4.09
CA SER A 196 22.04 0.09 -4.67
C SER A 196 20.72 0.58 -5.27
N LEU A 197 20.00 1.47 -4.56
CA LEU A 197 18.76 2.09 -5.05
C LEU A 197 19.01 2.95 -6.30
N LEU A 198 20.05 3.77 -6.30
CA LEU A 198 20.40 4.60 -7.46
C LEU A 198 20.78 3.72 -8.66
N SER A 199 21.51 2.63 -8.42
CA SER A 199 21.88 1.65 -9.43
C SER A 199 20.66 0.99 -10.06
N THR A 200 19.68 0.56 -9.27
CA THR A 200 18.46 -0.07 -9.80
C THR A 200 17.58 0.92 -10.56
N LEU A 201 17.50 2.18 -10.13
CA LEU A 201 16.82 3.23 -10.90
C LEU A 201 17.48 3.46 -12.27
N MET A 202 18.81 3.48 -12.33
CA MET A 202 19.54 3.59 -13.61
C MET A 202 19.29 2.38 -14.51
N LEU A 203 19.34 1.16 -13.96
CA LEU A 203 19.06 -0.06 -14.71
C LEU A 203 17.61 -0.09 -15.23
N LEU A 204 16.65 0.37 -14.42
CA LEU A 204 15.24 0.48 -14.81
C LEU A 204 15.08 1.48 -15.97
N TYR A 205 15.73 2.65 -15.89
CA TYR A 205 15.72 3.64 -16.96
C TYR A 205 16.31 3.06 -18.26
N ILE A 206 17.45 2.36 -18.18
CA ILE A 206 18.07 1.69 -19.32
C ILE A 206 17.12 0.63 -19.91
N ALA A 207 16.41 -0.13 -19.08
CA ALA A 207 15.42 -1.11 -19.54
C ALA A 207 14.27 -0.46 -20.31
N PHE A 208 13.77 0.70 -19.84
CA PHE A 208 12.74 1.45 -20.55
C PHE A 208 13.26 2.09 -21.84
N ALA A 209 14.46 2.69 -21.81
CA ALA A 209 15.09 3.30 -22.98
C ALA A 209 15.36 2.25 -24.07
N SER A 210 15.82 1.06 -23.68
CA SER A 210 16.06 -0.07 -24.60
C SER A 210 14.78 -0.57 -25.27
N ASN A 211 13.63 -0.41 -24.62
CA ASN A 211 12.31 -0.78 -25.19
C ASN A 211 11.56 0.43 -25.78
N LYS A 212 12.26 1.53 -26.10
CA LYS A 212 11.68 2.76 -26.69
C LYS A 212 10.48 3.30 -25.89
N PHE A 213 10.52 3.17 -24.56
CA PHE A 213 9.43 3.57 -23.65
C PHE A 213 8.08 2.90 -23.91
N GLN A 214 8.06 1.74 -24.57
CA GLN A 214 6.86 0.93 -24.70
C GLN A 214 6.76 -0.07 -23.56
N LEU A 215 5.58 -0.23 -22.97
CA LEU A 215 5.36 -1.09 -21.82
C LEU A 215 4.93 -2.49 -22.27
N ASP A 216 5.91 -3.33 -22.62
CA ASP A 216 5.69 -4.71 -23.06
C ASP A 216 5.81 -5.74 -21.92
N ARG A 217 5.24 -6.92 -22.13
CA ARG A 217 5.44 -8.09 -21.24
C ARG A 217 6.92 -8.45 -21.05
N LYS A 218 7.79 -8.12 -22.02
CA LYS A 218 9.24 -8.33 -21.92
C LYS A 218 9.86 -7.42 -20.86
N VAL A 219 9.50 -6.12 -20.88
CA VAL A 219 9.95 -5.14 -19.89
C VAL A 219 9.43 -5.53 -18.50
N GLY A 220 8.17 -5.92 -18.39
CA GLY A 220 7.61 -6.41 -17.12
C GLY A 220 8.38 -7.59 -16.52
N ARG A 221 8.74 -8.60 -17.33
CA ARG A 221 9.60 -9.72 -16.87
C ARG A 221 11.01 -9.25 -16.48
N ALA A 222 11.60 -8.34 -17.25
CA ALA A 222 12.92 -7.78 -16.93
C ALA A 222 12.90 -7.03 -15.60
N CYS A 223 11.86 -6.22 -15.34
CA CYS A 223 11.68 -5.52 -14.07
C CYS A 223 11.50 -6.50 -12.90
N LEU A 224 10.73 -7.58 -13.07
CA LEU A 224 10.56 -8.60 -12.04
C LEU A 224 11.88 -9.31 -11.69
N CYS A 225 12.66 -9.68 -12.72
CA CYS A 225 13.99 -10.27 -12.51
C CYS A 225 14.94 -9.30 -11.80
N MET A 226 14.97 -8.03 -12.22
CA MET A 226 15.79 -6.99 -11.61
C MET A 226 15.42 -6.76 -10.14
N TYR A 227 14.12 -6.72 -9.83
CA TYR A 227 13.61 -6.60 -8.47
C TYR A 227 14.03 -7.79 -7.59
N ALA A 228 13.94 -9.02 -8.10
CA ALA A 228 14.39 -10.21 -7.37
C ALA A 228 15.90 -10.18 -7.07
N VAL A 229 16.72 -9.80 -8.05
CA VAL A 229 18.17 -9.64 -7.86
C VAL A 229 18.48 -8.56 -6.83
N PHE A 230 17.77 -7.42 -6.89
CA PHE A 230 17.90 -6.34 -5.92
C PHE A 230 17.55 -6.80 -4.51
N LEU A 231 16.41 -7.48 -4.31
CA LEU A 231 16.01 -7.98 -3.00
C LEU A 231 17.04 -8.94 -2.41
N ILE A 232 17.60 -9.84 -3.23
CA ILE A 232 18.63 -10.79 -2.78
C ILE A 232 19.89 -10.02 -2.37
N LEU A 233 20.36 -9.09 -3.22
CA LEU A 233 21.57 -8.30 -2.93
C LEU A 233 21.41 -7.44 -1.67
N ALA A 234 20.29 -6.71 -1.56
CA ALA A 234 19.99 -5.87 -0.40
C ALA A 234 19.89 -6.69 0.89
N SER A 235 19.24 -7.86 0.83
CA SER A 235 19.14 -8.77 1.98
C SER A 235 20.52 -9.33 2.39
N LEU A 236 21.37 -9.70 1.44
CA LEU A 236 22.72 -10.21 1.72
C LEU A 236 23.64 -9.14 2.34
N ILE A 237 23.51 -7.89 1.89
CA ILE A 237 24.25 -6.75 2.46
C ILE A 237 23.82 -6.56 3.92
N GLU A 238 22.52 -6.45 4.19
CA GLU A 238 21.98 -6.20 5.54
C GLU A 238 22.16 -7.38 6.51
N LEU A 239 22.25 -8.62 6.02
CA LEU A 239 22.57 -9.80 6.83
C LEU A 239 24.05 -9.88 7.25
N ASN A 240 24.84 -8.84 6.98
CA ASN A 240 26.27 -8.78 7.26
C ASN A 240 27.10 -9.89 6.62
N VAL A 241 26.63 -10.47 5.49
CA VAL A 241 27.32 -11.58 4.82
C VAL A 241 28.65 -11.11 4.20
N PHE A 242 28.64 -9.93 3.60
CA PHE A 242 29.83 -9.36 2.95
C PHE A 242 30.60 -8.42 3.89
N PHE A 243 29.91 -7.57 4.64
CA PHE A 243 30.50 -6.57 5.54
C PHE A 243 29.62 -6.36 6.77
N ARG A 244 30.21 -5.98 7.92
CA ARG A 244 29.46 -5.62 9.13
C ARG A 244 28.82 -4.23 8.95
N VAL A 245 27.63 -4.16 8.37
CA VAL A 245 26.88 -2.92 8.11
C VAL A 245 25.74 -2.67 9.09
N ASN A 246 25.17 -3.71 9.70
CA ASN A 246 24.05 -3.60 10.63
C ASN A 246 24.44 -4.18 12.00
N LEU A 247 24.62 -3.31 13.00
CA LEU A 247 24.87 -3.74 14.38
C LEU A 247 23.54 -3.96 15.09
N PRO A 248 23.43 -5.00 15.95
CA PRO A 248 22.22 -5.21 16.74
C PRO A 248 21.96 -3.99 17.62
N THR A 249 20.75 -3.42 17.52
CA THR A 249 20.27 -2.25 18.26
C THR A 249 20.21 -2.46 19.77
N CYS A 250 20.21 -3.72 20.23
CA CYS A 250 20.36 -4.11 21.63
C CYS A 250 21.23 -5.38 21.77
N GLN A 251 21.97 -5.51 22.88
CA GLN A 251 22.66 -6.75 23.22
C GLN A 251 21.61 -7.85 23.44
N ARG A 252 21.51 -8.78 22.49
CA ARG A 252 20.73 -10.01 22.65
C ARG A 252 21.34 -10.80 23.81
N THR A 253 20.75 -10.68 24.99
CA THR A 253 21.18 -11.43 26.17
C THR A 253 20.84 -12.89 25.90
N VAL A 254 21.86 -13.67 25.54
CA VAL A 254 21.75 -15.12 25.45
C VAL A 254 21.58 -15.61 26.88
N LYS A 255 20.37 -16.09 27.21
CA LYS A 255 20.18 -17.01 28.32
C LYS A 255 20.34 -18.43 27.82
#